data_AF-A0A2V6GZP4-F1
#
_entry.id   AF-A0A2V6GZP4-F1
#
_cell.length_a   1.000
_cell.length_b   1.000
_cell.length_c   1.000
_cell.angle_alpha   90.00
_cell.angle_beta   90.00
_cell.angle_gamma   90.00
#
_symmetry.space_group_name_H-M   'P 1'
#
loop_
_entity.id
_entity.type
_entity.pdbx_description
1 polymer ?
#
loop_
_entity_poly.entity_id
_entity_poly.type
_entity_poly.pdbx_seq_one_letter_code
_entity_poly.pdbx_strand_id
1 'polypeptide(L)'
;MIPSTPEDAAGLLWTAMHGEDPIIFLIPKHLLWAEHESAEPIRAVPFGQARKRTDGSDVTLVAWGNAIEKSLEAIAKIDDDARVELLDLRSIVPWDKEAVEKSVRKTRRLVVVQEDTETCSVGQMIISHLAGNADLWSTMISPPILISKGNVVIGYNPIYEYAALPDVDRIMAAIRRSVATKSERAVVAAIGDRGGAKATVESAGPGSAIPATAKIDMSKQRAQSITVPIMGEGIRNAKIVSLLKKPGDPVALDDPLCEVETDKAVYPIESSFAGVMGGWKTRVGDTVEIGQELGAVLTDAPSREDQMQTAANASPDGKEKTVEAAVPAAEPNDRGRHARRYSIEPALSPTITRKLSRVIPANLQIDARWDAIRKARDIAKKKNGKTAPSPSVMIAWLVVRAMEKHAPFRRLILEDDRIIENDDFDLGVAVALEDDRLATAVIVDANKKNWPAFVKIYNATVDATRGGRVDAMNAPVVITSLGAFGVRTGAPIVVPPSVGTLFIGSAHREMITDGKKKNETAQVVTLSLTFDHRVVNGAGAANFVHEIKELIETFRIPSEKAAAKA
;
A
#
# COMPACT_ATOMS: atom_id res chain seq x y z
N MET A 1 22.37 5.07 -2.40
CA MET A 1 23.24 5.67 -1.35
C MET A 1 22.40 6.38 -0.30
N ILE A 2 22.91 6.53 0.92
CA ILE A 2 22.21 7.12 2.07
C ILE A 2 23.21 7.99 2.86
N PRO A 3 23.21 9.32 2.69
CA PRO A 3 24.16 10.18 3.37
C PRO A 3 23.80 10.35 4.85
N SER A 4 24.81 10.61 5.68
CA SER A 4 24.66 10.79 7.13
C SER A 4 24.99 12.22 7.59
N THR A 5 25.58 13.06 6.71
CA THR A 5 25.86 14.49 6.92
C THR A 5 25.77 15.25 5.58
N PRO A 6 25.69 16.60 5.56
CA PRO A 6 25.64 17.37 4.32
C PRO A 6 26.87 17.21 3.39
N GLU A 7 28.07 16.97 3.94
CA GLU A 7 29.28 16.76 3.15
C GLU A 7 29.28 15.39 2.48
N ASP A 8 28.82 14.35 3.18
CA ASP A 8 28.60 13.04 2.57
C ASP A 8 27.46 13.10 1.54
N ALA A 9 26.41 13.91 1.76
CA ALA A 9 25.35 14.14 0.76
C ALA A 9 25.90 14.80 -0.51
N ALA A 10 26.59 15.93 -0.39
CA ALA A 10 27.16 16.65 -1.53
C ALA A 10 28.28 15.85 -2.22
N GLY A 11 29.12 15.15 -1.46
CA GLY A 11 30.21 14.33 -1.98
C GLY A 11 29.74 13.06 -2.71
N LEU A 12 28.67 12.40 -2.22
CA LEU A 12 28.03 11.28 -2.91
C LEU A 12 27.28 11.75 -4.18
N LEU A 13 26.59 12.89 -4.11
CA LEU A 13 25.94 13.49 -5.28
C LEU A 13 26.96 13.92 -6.35
N TRP A 14 28.12 14.44 -5.95
CA TRP A 14 29.22 14.74 -6.88
C TRP A 14 29.66 13.47 -7.63
N THR A 15 29.91 12.37 -6.91
CA THR A 15 30.23 11.07 -7.53
C THR A 15 29.10 10.60 -8.46
N ALA A 16 27.84 10.76 -8.06
CA ALA A 16 26.68 10.36 -8.86
C ALA A 16 26.54 11.13 -10.16
N MET A 17 26.85 12.44 -10.18
CA MET A 17 26.85 13.25 -11.40
C MET A 17 27.91 12.84 -12.43
N HIS A 18 28.86 11.98 -12.06
CA HIS A 18 29.92 11.47 -12.94
C HIS A 18 29.76 9.96 -13.26
N GLY A 19 28.68 9.32 -12.81
CA GLY A 19 28.35 7.92 -13.12
C GLY A 19 27.36 7.78 -14.27
N GLU A 20 27.39 6.64 -14.97
CA GLU A 20 26.40 6.29 -16.00
C GLU A 20 25.23 5.45 -15.45
N ASP A 21 25.40 4.82 -14.28
CA ASP A 21 24.40 3.96 -13.63
C ASP A 21 23.26 4.76 -12.95
N PRO A 22 22.02 4.22 -12.90
CA PRO A 22 20.90 4.83 -12.19
C PRO A 22 21.08 4.75 -10.66
N ILE A 23 21.25 5.90 -10.02
CA ILE A 23 21.57 5.99 -8.58
C ILE A 23 20.35 6.41 -7.75
N ILE A 24 19.92 5.54 -6.84
CA ILE A 24 18.87 5.84 -5.86
C ILE A 24 19.50 6.58 -4.67
N PHE A 25 19.02 7.80 -4.42
CA PHE A 25 19.38 8.64 -3.27
C PHE A 25 18.25 8.59 -2.24
N LEU A 26 18.47 7.89 -1.12
CA LEU A 26 17.49 7.84 -0.02
C LEU A 26 17.85 8.93 0.98
N ILE A 27 16.99 9.94 1.09
CA ILE A 27 17.21 11.10 1.95
C ILE A 27 16.67 10.80 3.35
N PRO A 28 17.50 10.90 4.42
CA PRO A 28 17.00 10.79 5.78
C PRO A 28 16.08 11.98 6.12
N LYS A 29 14.80 11.71 6.37
CA LYS A 29 13.73 12.72 6.56
C LYS A 29 14.04 13.74 7.67
N HIS A 30 14.72 13.31 8.73
CA HIS A 30 15.06 14.18 9.87
C HIS A 30 16.10 15.24 9.49
N LEU A 31 17.13 14.84 8.74
CA LEU A 31 18.24 15.70 8.32
C LEU A 31 17.90 16.65 7.15
N LEU A 32 16.78 16.44 6.43
CA LEU A 32 16.38 17.26 5.29
C LEU A 32 16.18 18.76 5.62
N TRP A 33 15.87 19.08 6.88
CA TRP A 33 15.65 20.45 7.36
C TRP A 33 16.68 20.87 8.43
N ALA A 34 17.76 20.10 8.61
CA ALA A 34 18.80 20.38 9.59
C ALA A 34 19.97 21.15 8.95
N GLU A 35 20.21 22.37 9.43
CA GLU A 35 21.38 23.17 9.03
C GLU A 35 22.61 22.75 9.86
N HIS A 36 23.69 22.38 9.18
CA HIS A 36 24.98 22.05 9.81
C HIS A 36 26.12 22.72 9.04
N GLU A 37 27.15 23.20 9.75
CA GLU A 37 28.33 23.82 9.13
C GLU A 37 29.32 22.79 8.59
N SER A 38 29.61 22.86 7.29
CA SER A 38 30.64 22.04 6.63
C SER A 38 32.03 22.64 6.86
N ALA A 39 32.77 22.12 7.84
CA ALA A 39 34.13 22.58 8.17
C ALA A 39 35.20 22.24 7.11
N GLU A 40 34.96 21.25 6.24
CA GLU A 40 35.89 20.85 5.17
C GLU A 40 35.37 21.23 3.77
N PRO A 41 36.26 21.42 2.77
CA PRO A 41 35.85 21.49 1.37
C PRO A 41 35.24 20.17 0.91
N ILE A 42 34.07 20.25 0.24
CA ILE A 42 33.37 19.09 -0.31
C ILE A 42 34.26 18.34 -1.30
N ARG A 43 34.32 17.00 -1.17
CA ARG A 43 35.07 16.09 -2.04
C ARG A 43 34.17 14.96 -2.52
N ALA A 44 34.45 14.41 -3.69
CA ALA A 44 33.77 13.22 -4.20
C ALA A 44 33.94 12.04 -3.22
N VAL A 45 32.83 11.37 -2.88
CA VAL A 45 32.82 10.19 -2.00
C VAL A 45 32.57 8.94 -2.86
N PRO A 46 33.51 7.97 -2.94
CA PRO A 46 33.29 6.72 -3.66
C PRO A 46 32.13 5.91 -3.08
N PHE A 47 31.35 5.25 -3.96
CA PHE A 47 30.33 4.31 -3.50
C PHE A 47 30.98 3.04 -2.93
N GLY A 48 30.36 2.48 -1.90
CA GLY A 48 30.85 1.28 -1.22
C GLY A 48 32.03 1.55 -0.27
N GLN A 49 32.28 2.80 0.11
CA GLN A 49 33.32 3.16 1.09
C GLN A 49 32.71 3.75 2.37
N ALA A 50 32.87 3.05 3.49
CA ALA A 50 32.41 3.51 4.78
C ALA A 50 33.31 4.62 5.34
N ARG A 51 32.76 5.46 6.23
CA ARG A 51 33.51 6.42 7.06
C ARG A 51 33.55 5.88 8.48
N LYS A 52 34.73 5.64 9.06
CA LYS A 52 34.84 5.39 10.50
C LYS A 52 34.61 6.71 11.24
N ARG A 53 33.61 6.75 12.14
CA ARG A 53 33.28 7.91 12.98
C ARG A 53 34.01 7.85 14.34
N THR A 54 34.18 6.66 14.91
CA THR A 54 34.81 6.42 16.22
C THR A 54 35.66 5.16 16.16
N ASP A 55 36.81 5.13 16.85
CA ASP A 55 37.64 3.91 17.00
C ASP A 55 37.36 3.25 18.36
N GLY A 56 37.19 1.92 18.37
CA GLY A 56 36.94 1.15 19.58
C GLY A 56 37.41 -0.31 19.47
N SER A 57 37.44 -1.03 20.58
CA SER A 57 37.97 -2.39 20.68
C SER A 57 36.92 -3.45 20.99
N ASP A 58 35.75 -3.06 21.50
CA ASP A 58 34.90 -3.98 22.26
C ASP A 58 33.65 -4.40 21.47
N VAL A 59 33.17 -3.53 20.57
CA VAL A 59 32.06 -3.82 19.65
C VAL A 59 32.13 -2.97 18.39
N THR A 60 31.85 -3.58 17.23
CA THR A 60 31.61 -2.87 15.97
C THR A 60 30.14 -2.47 15.89
N LEU A 61 29.88 -1.17 15.71
CA LEU A 61 28.55 -0.62 15.46
C LEU A 61 28.49 -0.16 14.00
N VAL A 62 27.54 -0.70 13.22
CA VAL A 62 27.35 -0.33 11.80
C VAL A 62 26.02 0.39 11.64
N ALA A 63 26.04 1.59 11.07
CA ALA A 63 24.85 2.43 10.87
C ALA A 63 24.98 3.31 9.60
N TRP A 64 23.91 4.02 9.26
CA TRP A 64 23.84 4.95 8.13
C TRP A 64 22.62 5.90 8.27
N GLY A 65 22.68 7.10 7.67
CA GLY A 65 21.60 8.08 7.75
C GLY A 65 21.33 8.56 9.19
N ASN A 66 20.07 8.79 9.55
CA ASN A 66 19.66 9.24 10.90
C ASN A 66 20.23 8.35 12.03
N ALA A 67 20.42 7.06 11.78
CA ALA A 67 20.95 6.12 12.77
C ALA A 67 22.38 6.47 13.23
N ILE A 68 23.14 7.28 12.47
CA ILE A 68 24.47 7.75 12.88
C ILE A 68 24.39 8.78 14.01
N GLU A 69 23.45 9.71 13.94
CA GLU A 69 23.23 10.69 15.01
C GLU A 69 22.90 9.98 16.33
N LYS A 70 21.96 9.03 16.29
CA LYS A 70 21.54 8.28 17.49
C LYS A 70 22.57 7.26 17.97
N SER A 71 23.42 6.77 17.08
CA SER A 71 24.61 5.98 17.45
C SER A 71 25.65 6.83 18.17
N LEU A 72 25.94 8.05 17.70
CA LEU A 72 26.86 8.98 18.37
C LEU A 72 26.29 9.45 19.72
N GLU A 73 24.99 9.73 19.80
CA GLU A 73 24.31 10.08 21.06
C GLU A 73 24.35 8.91 22.07
N ALA A 74 24.25 7.66 21.61
CA ALA A 74 24.40 6.47 22.45
C ALA A 74 25.84 6.27 22.92
N ILE A 75 26.84 6.51 22.06
CA ILE A 75 28.27 6.40 22.42
C ILE A 75 28.63 7.46 23.48
N ALA A 76 28.18 8.71 23.31
CA ALA A 76 28.42 9.77 24.29
C ALA A 76 27.75 9.52 25.67
N LYS A 77 26.80 8.58 25.76
CA LYS A 77 26.13 8.17 27.01
C LYS A 77 26.63 6.84 27.59
N ILE A 78 27.56 6.16 26.91
CA ILE A 78 28.09 4.83 27.28
C ILE A 78 29.59 4.85 27.62
N ASP A 79 30.17 6.05 27.78
CA ASP A 79 31.61 6.37 27.69
C ASP A 79 32.54 5.41 28.48
N ASP A 80 32.17 5.03 29.72
CA ASP A 80 32.93 4.12 30.58
C ASP A 80 32.59 2.61 30.42
N ASP A 81 31.45 2.27 29.79
CA ASP A 81 30.91 0.90 29.72
C ASP A 81 31.49 0.07 28.55
N ALA A 82 31.79 0.69 27.40
CA ALA A 82 32.22 -0.03 26.18
C ALA A 82 32.89 0.86 25.12
N ARG A 83 34.03 0.40 24.56
CA ARG A 83 34.74 1.07 23.45
C ARG A 83 34.16 0.66 22.09
N VAL A 84 33.29 1.49 21.54
CA VAL A 84 32.56 1.26 20.29
C VAL A 84 33.35 1.73 19.06
N GLU A 85 33.58 0.86 18.08
CA GLU A 85 34.03 1.26 16.74
C GLU A 85 32.81 1.50 15.83
N LEU A 86 32.53 2.76 15.50
CA LEU A 86 31.37 3.16 14.69
C LEU A 86 31.74 3.32 13.21
N LEU A 87 31.11 2.52 12.36
CA LEU A 87 31.17 2.60 10.91
C LEU A 87 29.89 3.19 10.32
N ASP A 88 30.05 4.24 9.52
CA ASP A 88 29.02 4.88 8.72
C ASP A 88 29.11 4.40 7.28
N LEU A 89 28.14 3.60 6.81
CA LEU A 89 28.27 2.94 5.51
C LEU A 89 28.22 3.91 4.33
N ARG A 90 27.46 5.02 4.43
CA ARG A 90 27.18 6.01 3.36
C ARG A 90 26.50 5.48 2.09
N SER A 91 26.67 4.20 1.74
CA SER A 91 25.89 3.48 0.76
C SER A 91 25.66 2.03 1.19
N ILE A 92 24.42 1.58 1.02
CA ILE A 92 23.96 0.21 1.32
C ILE A 92 24.12 -0.75 0.12
N VAL A 93 24.19 -0.19 -1.09
CA VAL A 93 24.45 -0.90 -2.35
C VAL A 93 25.26 0.07 -3.25
N PRO A 94 26.50 -0.29 -3.64
CA PRO A 94 27.37 -1.22 -2.92
C PRO A 94 27.61 -0.76 -1.46
N TRP A 95 28.02 -1.68 -0.58
CA TRP A 95 28.41 -1.39 0.81
C TRP A 95 29.84 -1.88 1.08
N ASP A 96 30.49 -1.25 2.06
CA ASP A 96 31.89 -1.51 2.40
C ASP A 96 32.06 -2.82 3.19
N LYS A 97 32.12 -3.93 2.45
CA LYS A 97 32.33 -5.26 3.04
C LYS A 97 33.66 -5.34 3.78
N GLU A 98 34.74 -4.82 3.18
CA GLU A 98 36.09 -4.96 3.72
C GLU A 98 36.29 -4.20 5.03
N ALA A 99 35.76 -2.97 5.15
CA ALA A 99 35.82 -2.21 6.39
C ALA A 99 35.01 -2.89 7.52
N VAL A 100 33.81 -3.40 7.21
CA VAL A 100 32.97 -4.10 8.20
C VAL A 100 33.61 -5.42 8.62
N GLU A 101 34.09 -6.25 7.68
CA GLU A 101 34.81 -7.49 8.02
C GLU A 101 36.05 -7.20 8.88
N LYS A 102 36.85 -6.20 8.52
CA LYS A 102 38.06 -5.80 9.25
C LYS A 102 37.73 -5.32 10.68
N SER A 103 36.67 -4.54 10.84
CA SER A 103 36.21 -4.08 12.16
C SER A 103 35.68 -5.25 13.01
N VAL A 104 34.88 -6.15 12.44
CA VAL A 104 34.37 -7.34 13.16
C VAL A 104 35.50 -8.31 13.53
N ARG A 105 36.58 -8.41 12.73
CA ARG A 105 37.80 -9.16 13.12
C ARG A 105 38.53 -8.51 14.32
N LYS A 106 38.52 -7.18 14.42
CA LYS A 106 39.12 -6.42 15.54
C LYS A 106 38.32 -6.59 16.84
N THR A 107 37.01 -6.37 16.79
CA THR A 107 36.13 -6.31 17.98
C THR A 107 35.51 -7.66 18.35
N ARG A 108 35.37 -8.57 17.38
CA ARG A 108 34.70 -9.87 17.49
C ARG A 108 33.23 -9.81 17.95
N ARG A 109 32.58 -8.65 17.78
CA ARG A 109 31.18 -8.39 18.12
C ARG A 109 30.55 -7.42 17.14
N LEU A 110 29.30 -7.64 16.74
CA LEU A 110 28.57 -6.77 15.81
C LEU A 110 27.23 -6.31 16.38
N VAL A 111 26.94 -5.02 16.22
CA VAL A 111 25.61 -4.43 16.33
C VAL A 111 25.34 -3.64 15.04
N VAL A 112 24.16 -3.80 14.44
CA VAL A 112 23.75 -3.04 13.23
C VAL A 112 22.51 -2.21 13.56
N VAL A 113 22.47 -0.94 13.15
CA VAL A 113 21.38 0.00 13.44
C VAL A 113 20.84 0.61 12.14
N GLN A 114 19.53 0.47 11.91
CA GLN A 114 18.86 0.95 10.70
C GLN A 114 17.43 1.42 10.99
N GLU A 115 16.94 2.39 10.21
CA GLU A 115 15.52 2.79 10.22
C GLU A 115 14.61 1.90 9.36
N ASP A 116 15.22 0.99 8.59
CA ASP A 116 14.52 -0.02 7.81
C ASP A 116 13.70 -0.97 8.72
N THR A 117 12.76 -1.71 8.13
CA THR A 117 12.11 -2.83 8.83
C THR A 117 13.12 -3.87 9.31
N GLU A 118 12.76 -4.68 10.29
CA GLU A 118 13.61 -5.78 10.73
C GLU A 118 13.71 -6.85 9.64
N THR A 119 12.57 -7.26 9.07
CA THR A 119 12.47 -8.26 7.99
C THR A 119 12.96 -7.74 6.63
N CYS A 120 13.62 -8.62 5.86
CA CYS A 120 14.01 -8.42 4.45
C CYS A 120 14.93 -7.21 4.21
N SER A 121 15.76 -6.89 5.20
CA SER A 121 16.43 -5.60 5.33
C SER A 121 17.94 -5.63 5.09
N VAL A 122 18.53 -4.45 4.91
CA VAL A 122 19.99 -4.29 4.72
C VAL A 122 20.78 -4.85 5.90
N GLY A 123 20.31 -4.62 7.13
CA GLY A 123 20.94 -5.16 8.34
C GLY A 123 20.93 -6.69 8.40
N GLN A 124 19.84 -7.33 7.96
CA GLN A 124 19.80 -8.79 7.81
C GLN A 124 20.76 -9.30 6.72
N MET A 125 20.90 -8.59 5.60
CA MET A 125 21.89 -8.91 4.55
C MET A 125 23.33 -8.83 5.09
N ILE A 126 23.69 -7.78 5.85
CA ILE A 126 25.02 -7.62 6.44
C ILE A 126 25.31 -8.76 7.42
N ILE A 127 24.36 -9.07 8.31
CA ILE A 127 24.48 -10.16 9.28
C ILE A 127 24.64 -11.52 8.57
N SER A 128 23.83 -11.78 7.53
CA SER A 128 23.91 -13.02 6.74
C SER A 128 25.24 -13.16 5.99
N HIS A 129 25.78 -12.09 5.41
CA HIS A 129 27.11 -12.10 4.76
C HIS A 129 28.21 -12.49 5.77
N LEU A 130 28.19 -11.90 6.96
CA LEU A 130 29.22 -12.10 7.98
C LEU A 130 29.10 -13.47 8.67
N ALA A 131 27.88 -13.95 8.90
CA ALA A 131 27.63 -15.29 9.44
C ALA A 131 27.92 -16.41 8.43
N GLY A 132 27.80 -16.15 7.12
CA GLY A 132 28.19 -17.07 6.05
C GLY A 132 29.71 -17.22 5.86
N ASN A 133 30.51 -16.30 6.41
CA ASN A 133 31.97 -16.36 6.39
C ASN A 133 32.49 -17.13 7.62
N ALA A 134 32.94 -18.37 7.41
CA ALA A 134 33.31 -19.28 8.50
C ALA A 134 34.43 -18.74 9.42
N ASP A 135 35.41 -18.00 8.87
CA ASP A 135 36.52 -17.42 9.65
C ASP A 135 36.07 -16.26 10.54
N LEU A 136 35.08 -15.48 10.08
CA LEU A 136 34.43 -14.47 10.91
C LEU A 136 33.53 -15.13 11.95
N TRP A 137 32.63 -15.98 11.50
CA TRP A 137 31.63 -16.61 12.35
C TRP A 137 32.25 -17.42 13.49
N SER A 138 33.41 -18.06 13.28
CA SER A 138 34.13 -18.80 14.32
C SER A 138 34.87 -17.91 15.33
N THR A 139 35.18 -16.66 15.00
CA THR A 139 35.89 -15.72 15.90
C THR A 139 34.96 -14.80 16.71
N MET A 140 33.67 -14.71 16.37
CA MET A 140 32.69 -13.89 17.09
C MET A 140 32.36 -14.42 18.50
N ILE A 141 32.37 -13.53 19.50
CA ILE A 141 32.08 -13.85 20.92
C ILE A 141 30.59 -13.66 21.26
N SER A 142 29.90 -12.73 20.59
CA SER A 142 28.45 -12.55 20.68
C SER A 142 27.79 -12.87 19.33
N PRO A 143 26.52 -13.32 19.33
CA PRO A 143 25.72 -13.26 18.11
C PRO A 143 25.59 -11.80 17.65
N PRO A 144 25.55 -11.53 16.34
CA PRO A 144 25.18 -10.22 15.81
C PRO A 144 23.82 -9.75 16.36
N ILE A 145 23.72 -8.48 16.73
CA ILE A 145 22.45 -7.87 17.16
C ILE A 145 21.99 -6.88 16.08
N LEU A 146 20.74 -7.03 15.64
CA LEU A 146 20.08 -6.07 14.76
C LEU A 146 19.19 -5.13 15.58
N ILE A 147 19.28 -3.83 15.29
CA ILE A 147 18.35 -2.81 15.77
C ILE A 147 17.69 -2.20 14.55
N SER A 148 16.36 -2.24 14.50
CA SER A 148 15.57 -1.83 13.35
C SER A 148 14.30 -1.12 13.77
N LYS A 149 13.65 -0.45 12.82
CA LYS A 149 12.24 -0.10 12.99
C LYS A 149 11.45 -1.41 13.12
N GLY A 150 10.53 -1.48 14.08
CA GLY A 150 9.65 -2.66 14.20
C GLY A 150 8.86 -2.93 12.91
N ASN A 151 8.36 -4.16 12.74
CA ASN A 151 7.58 -4.59 11.56
C ASN A 151 6.13 -4.05 11.61
N VAL A 152 6.01 -2.74 11.83
CA VAL A 152 4.78 -1.97 11.99
C VAL A 152 4.74 -0.81 10.98
N VAL A 153 3.53 -0.38 10.63
CA VAL A 153 3.28 0.82 9.82
C VAL A 153 3.61 2.06 10.65
N ILE A 154 4.29 3.05 10.05
CA ILE A 154 4.55 4.35 10.70
C ILE A 154 3.24 5.13 10.77
N GLY A 155 2.79 5.47 11.98
CA GLY A 155 1.62 6.30 12.19
C GLY A 155 1.90 7.77 11.90
N TYR A 156 0.92 8.51 11.37
CA TYR A 156 1.02 9.94 11.05
C TYR A 156 1.22 10.87 12.28
N ASN A 157 1.09 10.36 13.51
CA ASN A 157 1.39 11.10 14.73
C ASN A 157 2.89 10.91 15.06
N PRO A 158 3.68 11.98 15.25
CA PRO A 158 5.11 11.88 15.57
C PRO A 158 5.45 10.97 16.75
N ILE A 159 4.57 10.84 17.76
CA ILE A 159 4.78 9.93 18.90
C ILE A 159 4.86 8.47 18.43
N TYR A 160 4.06 8.07 17.44
CA TYR A 160 4.10 6.72 16.86
C TYR A 160 5.22 6.55 15.82
N GLU A 161 5.67 7.64 15.18
CA GLU A 161 6.86 7.63 14.32
C GLU A 161 8.12 7.37 15.17
N TYR A 162 8.35 8.16 16.22
CA TYR A 162 9.51 7.98 17.11
C TYR A 162 9.47 6.64 17.88
N ALA A 163 8.31 6.18 18.35
CA ALA A 163 8.20 4.90 19.05
C ALA A 163 8.43 3.66 18.17
N ALA A 164 8.34 3.80 16.83
CA ALA A 164 8.62 2.70 15.91
C ALA A 164 10.11 2.59 15.54
N LEU A 165 10.81 3.73 15.47
CA LEU A 165 12.20 3.87 15.01
C LEU A 165 13.23 3.40 16.07
N PRO A 166 14.52 3.20 15.71
CA PRO A 166 15.59 3.01 16.67
C PRO A 166 15.81 4.24 17.55
N ASP A 167 15.83 4.04 18.86
CA ASP A 167 16.17 5.05 19.85
C ASP A 167 17.53 4.78 20.53
N VAL A 168 18.00 5.76 21.29
CA VAL A 168 19.31 5.78 21.94
C VAL A 168 19.42 4.71 23.04
N ASP A 169 18.32 4.44 23.76
CA ASP A 169 18.30 3.48 24.87
C ASP A 169 18.34 2.05 24.35
N ARG A 170 17.66 1.75 23.24
CA ARG A 170 17.76 0.49 22.49
C ARG A 170 19.19 0.25 21.98
N ILE A 171 19.87 1.29 21.49
CA ILE A 171 21.27 1.20 21.03
C ILE A 171 22.21 0.90 22.23
N MET A 172 22.09 1.64 23.34
CA MET A 172 22.88 1.38 24.54
C MET A 172 22.62 -0.03 25.12
N ALA A 173 21.36 -0.47 25.17
CA ALA A 173 20.99 -1.80 25.67
C ALA A 173 21.55 -2.93 24.79
N ALA A 174 21.59 -2.75 23.47
CA ALA A 174 22.21 -3.70 22.54
C ALA A 174 23.73 -3.77 22.70
N ILE A 175 24.41 -2.62 22.84
CA ILE A 175 25.86 -2.56 23.11
C ILE A 175 26.18 -3.30 24.40
N ARG A 176 25.52 -2.95 25.51
CA ARG A 176 25.69 -3.61 26.82
C ARG A 176 25.43 -5.12 26.73
N ARG A 177 24.36 -5.55 26.04
CA ARG A 177 24.05 -6.98 25.80
C ARG A 177 25.15 -7.70 25.02
N SER A 178 25.68 -7.07 23.96
CA SER A 178 26.75 -7.65 23.15
C SER A 178 28.02 -7.82 23.98
N VAL A 179 28.47 -6.78 24.69
CA VAL A 179 29.68 -6.81 25.52
C VAL A 179 29.57 -7.79 26.69
N ALA A 180 28.42 -7.85 27.37
CA ALA A 180 28.16 -8.76 28.48
C ALA A 180 28.13 -10.26 28.08
N THR A 181 27.98 -10.58 26.80
CA THR A 181 27.93 -11.96 26.31
C THR A 181 29.32 -12.61 26.35
N LYS A 182 29.58 -13.43 27.37
CA LYS A 182 30.82 -14.21 27.57
C LYS A 182 30.73 -15.62 26.97
N SER A 183 30.30 -15.74 25.71
CA SER A 183 30.12 -17.06 25.08
C SER A 183 31.43 -17.55 24.47
N GLU A 184 32.09 -18.50 25.14
CA GLU A 184 32.99 -19.43 24.46
C GLU A 184 32.13 -20.49 23.76
N ARG A 185 32.33 -20.72 22.46
CA ARG A 185 31.70 -21.85 21.78
C ARG A 185 32.44 -23.12 22.17
N ALA A 186 31.74 -24.05 22.80
CA ALA A 186 32.28 -25.38 23.04
C ALA A 186 32.72 -25.99 21.69
N VAL A 187 34.00 -26.32 21.58
CA VAL A 187 34.53 -27.01 20.39
C VAL A 187 33.95 -28.41 20.39
N VAL A 188 32.89 -28.62 19.60
CA VAL A 188 32.37 -29.96 19.32
C VAL A 188 33.46 -30.70 18.55
N ALA A 189 34.20 -31.55 19.27
CA ALA A 189 35.23 -32.38 18.67
C ALA A 189 34.62 -33.17 17.52
N ALA A 190 35.26 -33.11 16.34
CA ALA A 190 34.75 -33.74 15.14
C ALA A 190 34.50 -35.24 15.41
N ILE A 191 33.23 -35.66 15.34
CA ILE A 191 32.85 -37.06 15.47
C ILE A 191 33.34 -37.75 14.19
N GLY A 192 34.55 -38.29 14.27
CA GLY A 192 35.16 -39.07 13.19
C GLY A 192 34.27 -40.25 12.80
N ASP A 193 34.26 -40.55 11.51
CA ASP A 193 33.42 -41.56 10.87
C ASP A 193 33.32 -42.86 11.69
N ARG A 194 32.07 -43.27 11.97
CA ARG A 194 31.72 -44.60 12.43
C ARG A 194 30.50 -45.07 11.66
N GLY A 195 30.74 -46.04 10.77
CA GLY A 195 29.69 -46.71 9.99
C GLY A 195 28.56 -47.26 10.86
N GLY A 196 27.36 -47.32 10.25
CA GLY A 196 26.12 -47.49 10.99
C GLY A 196 25.97 -48.84 11.72
N ALA A 197 25.41 -48.77 12.93
CA ALA A 197 24.80 -49.90 13.62
C ALA A 197 23.30 -49.61 13.82
N LYS A 198 22.44 -50.60 13.55
CA LYS A 198 21.01 -50.49 13.86
C LYS A 198 20.80 -50.58 15.37
N ALA A 199 20.02 -49.64 15.93
CA ALA A 199 19.47 -49.75 17.27
C ALA A 199 17.97 -50.06 17.17
N THR A 200 17.54 -51.18 17.75
CA THR A 200 16.13 -51.55 17.91
C THR A 200 15.53 -50.84 19.11
N VAL A 201 14.32 -50.29 18.97
CA VAL A 201 13.56 -49.70 20.08
C VAL A 201 12.58 -50.73 20.62
N GLU A 202 12.84 -51.27 21.81
CA GLU A 202 11.85 -52.00 22.60
C GLU A 202 10.99 -51.04 23.43
N SER A 203 9.70 -51.33 23.54
CA SER A 203 8.72 -50.53 24.28
C SER A 203 8.48 -51.09 25.68
N ALA A 204 8.67 -50.26 26.71
CA ALA A 204 8.31 -50.56 28.09
C ALA A 204 7.09 -49.72 28.53
N GLY A 205 6.12 -50.35 29.21
CA GLY A 205 4.88 -49.72 29.67
C GLY A 205 4.98 -49.02 31.04
N PRO A 206 3.90 -48.36 31.50
CA PRO A 206 3.97 -47.36 32.58
C PRO A 206 3.49 -47.82 33.97
N GLY A 207 3.94 -47.09 35.00
CA GLY A 207 3.35 -46.98 36.35
C GLY A 207 3.86 -45.68 37.00
N SER A 208 2.98 -44.75 37.43
CA SER A 208 2.28 -44.70 38.74
C SER A 208 3.23 -44.32 39.90
N ALA A 209 2.95 -43.41 40.83
CA ALA A 209 1.73 -42.67 41.24
C ALA A 209 2.18 -41.28 41.86
N ILE A 210 1.45 -40.35 42.51
CA ILE A 210 0.05 -40.01 42.93
C ILE A 210 0.13 -38.50 43.40
N PRO A 211 -0.93 -37.64 43.58
CA PRO A 211 -2.22 -37.92 44.22
C PRO A 211 -3.50 -37.24 43.65
N ALA A 212 -4.63 -37.64 44.23
CA ALA A 212 -5.86 -36.90 44.60
C ALA A 212 -6.37 -35.64 43.84
N THR A 213 -7.62 -35.76 43.39
CA THR A 213 -8.56 -34.71 42.99
C THR A 213 -9.04 -33.82 44.14
N ALA A 214 -9.38 -32.56 43.83
CA ALA A 214 -10.42 -31.80 44.53
C ALA A 214 -11.68 -31.73 43.63
N LYS A 215 -12.88 -31.68 44.23
CA LYS A 215 -14.15 -31.61 43.49
C LYS A 215 -14.59 -30.15 43.31
N ILE A 216 -15.04 -29.79 42.11
CA ILE A 216 -15.82 -28.58 41.82
C ILE A 216 -17.08 -29.01 41.03
N ASP A 217 -18.13 -28.21 41.11
CA ASP A 217 -19.51 -28.60 40.84
C ASP A 217 -19.90 -28.65 39.34
N MET A 218 -20.86 -29.52 39.00
CA MET A 218 -21.28 -29.82 37.62
C MET A 218 -22.57 -29.07 37.24
N SER A 219 -22.50 -27.75 37.04
CA SER A 219 -23.56 -27.03 36.32
C SER A 219 -23.08 -25.79 35.55
N LYS A 220 -23.56 -25.65 34.30
CA LYS A 220 -23.31 -24.54 33.35
C LYS A 220 -21.92 -24.44 32.68
N GLN A 221 -21.53 -25.45 31.91
CA GLN A 221 -20.61 -25.20 30.78
C GLN A 221 -21.37 -24.58 29.61
N ARG A 222 -20.77 -23.61 28.90
CA ARG A 222 -21.26 -23.11 27.60
C ARG A 222 -20.42 -23.71 26.46
N ALA A 223 -21.07 -24.07 25.37
CA ALA A 223 -20.42 -24.56 24.15
C ALA A 223 -20.39 -23.45 23.09
N GLN A 224 -19.20 -23.13 22.57
CA GLN A 224 -19.01 -22.15 21.49
C GLN A 224 -18.58 -22.86 20.21
N SER A 225 -19.30 -22.62 19.11
CA SER A 225 -19.08 -23.25 17.81
C SER A 225 -17.83 -22.74 17.10
N ILE A 226 -16.97 -23.66 16.63
CA ILE A 226 -15.84 -23.38 15.74
C ILE A 226 -16.35 -23.41 14.30
N THR A 227 -16.09 -22.36 13.52
CA THR A 227 -16.51 -22.23 12.11
C THR A 227 -15.34 -22.05 11.16
N VAL A 228 -15.44 -22.58 9.94
CA VAL A 228 -14.44 -22.38 8.86
C VAL A 228 -14.29 -20.88 8.53
N PRO A 229 -13.09 -20.27 8.63
CA PRO A 229 -12.87 -18.86 8.34
C PRO A 229 -12.79 -18.54 6.84
N ILE A 230 -12.79 -17.26 6.48
CA ILE A 230 -12.70 -16.78 5.09
C ILE A 230 -11.24 -16.89 4.60
N MET A 231 -10.94 -17.92 3.80
CA MET A 231 -9.59 -18.24 3.31
C MET A 231 -9.20 -17.50 2.01
N GLY A 232 -9.55 -16.22 1.88
CA GLY A 232 -9.21 -15.37 0.73
C GLY A 232 -10.24 -15.35 -0.42
N GLU A 233 -9.97 -14.55 -1.45
CA GLU A 233 -10.91 -14.37 -2.58
C GLU A 233 -11.05 -15.63 -3.45
N GLY A 234 -12.30 -16.05 -3.67
CA GLY A 234 -12.66 -17.07 -4.65
C GLY A 234 -12.71 -18.51 -4.14
N ILE A 235 -12.09 -18.83 -3.00
CA ILE A 235 -12.25 -20.13 -2.33
C ILE A 235 -13.66 -20.21 -1.71
N ARG A 236 -14.33 -21.37 -1.85
CA ARG A 236 -15.70 -21.59 -1.35
C ARG A 236 -15.85 -22.82 -0.45
N ASN A 237 -14.97 -23.80 -0.64
CA ASN A 237 -14.93 -25.05 0.11
C ASN A 237 -13.46 -25.44 0.39
N ALA A 238 -13.26 -26.24 1.44
CA ALA A 238 -11.99 -26.84 1.81
C ALA A 238 -12.22 -28.27 2.32
N LYS A 239 -11.17 -29.07 2.40
CA LYS A 239 -11.25 -30.49 2.81
C LYS A 239 -10.40 -30.75 4.05
N ILE A 240 -10.94 -31.45 5.04
CA ILE A 240 -10.20 -31.74 6.29
C ILE A 240 -9.16 -32.84 6.05
N VAL A 241 -7.87 -32.52 6.25
CA VAL A 241 -6.73 -33.45 6.10
C VAL A 241 -6.37 -34.10 7.42
N SER A 242 -6.33 -33.33 8.50
CA SER A 242 -5.96 -33.82 9.83
C SER A 242 -6.80 -33.17 10.92
N LEU A 243 -7.09 -33.92 11.98
CA LEU A 243 -7.63 -33.39 13.24
C LEU A 243 -6.50 -33.51 14.27
N LEU A 244 -5.91 -32.38 14.66
CA LEU A 244 -4.73 -32.32 15.52
C LEU A 244 -5.09 -32.44 17.01
N LYS A 245 -6.33 -32.10 17.39
CA LYS A 245 -6.86 -32.18 18.76
C LYS A 245 -8.00 -33.19 18.86
N LYS A 246 -8.01 -33.99 19.92
CA LYS A 246 -9.08 -34.94 20.25
C LYS A 246 -10.14 -34.28 21.14
N PRO A 247 -11.40 -34.74 21.12
CA PRO A 247 -12.39 -34.34 22.11
C PRO A 247 -11.89 -34.66 23.53
N GLY A 248 -11.87 -33.64 24.39
CA GLY A 248 -11.30 -33.69 25.75
C GLY A 248 -9.90 -33.08 25.89
N ASP A 249 -9.19 -32.79 24.80
CA ASP A 249 -7.87 -32.14 24.88
C ASP A 249 -8.01 -30.65 25.31
N PRO A 250 -7.09 -30.13 26.14
CA PRO A 250 -7.00 -28.71 26.44
C PRO A 250 -6.47 -27.94 25.22
N VAL A 251 -7.07 -26.77 24.97
CA VAL A 251 -6.75 -25.90 23.84
C VAL A 251 -6.47 -24.49 24.35
N ALA A 252 -5.34 -23.93 23.94
CA ALA A 252 -5.01 -22.54 24.20
C ALA A 252 -5.66 -21.60 23.16
N LEU A 253 -5.57 -20.30 23.39
CA LEU A 253 -5.80 -19.31 22.34
C LEU A 253 -4.74 -19.49 21.25
N ASP A 254 -5.13 -19.36 19.99
CA ASP A 254 -4.27 -19.47 18.79
C ASP A 254 -3.62 -20.87 18.59
N ASP A 255 -4.17 -21.91 19.24
CA ASP A 255 -3.69 -23.29 19.19
C ASP A 255 -4.32 -24.04 17.98
N PRO A 256 -3.54 -24.68 17.09
CA PRO A 256 -4.06 -25.32 15.88
C PRO A 256 -4.90 -26.57 16.18
N LEU A 257 -6.12 -26.60 15.61
CA LEU A 257 -7.14 -27.61 15.87
C LEU A 257 -7.21 -28.70 14.78
N CYS A 258 -7.15 -28.27 13.52
CA CYS A 258 -7.22 -29.13 12.33
C CYS A 258 -6.59 -28.45 11.12
N GLU A 259 -6.14 -29.26 10.15
CA GLU A 259 -5.59 -28.77 8.88
C GLU A 259 -6.63 -28.97 7.76
N VAL A 260 -6.87 -27.92 6.97
CA VAL A 260 -7.76 -27.96 5.80
C VAL A 260 -6.99 -27.68 4.51
N GLU A 261 -7.19 -28.56 3.53
CA GLU A 261 -6.63 -28.46 2.18
C GLU A 261 -7.58 -27.71 1.25
N THR A 262 -7.01 -26.81 0.48
CA THR A 262 -7.62 -26.11 -0.65
C THR A 262 -6.85 -26.47 -1.92
N ASP A 263 -7.40 -26.13 -3.10
CA ASP A 263 -6.79 -26.32 -4.43
C ASP A 263 -5.33 -25.82 -4.57
N LYS A 264 -4.83 -24.99 -3.63
CA LYS A 264 -3.51 -24.33 -3.73
C LYS A 264 -2.65 -24.38 -2.47
N ALA A 265 -3.21 -24.67 -1.30
CA ALA A 265 -2.47 -24.72 -0.03
C ALA A 265 -3.25 -25.47 1.07
N VAL A 266 -2.50 -25.97 2.06
CA VAL A 266 -3.03 -26.46 3.33
C VAL A 266 -2.94 -25.34 4.37
N TYR A 267 -4.02 -25.11 5.11
CA TYR A 267 -4.13 -24.09 6.16
C TYR A 267 -4.48 -24.72 7.51
N PRO A 268 -3.80 -24.37 8.61
CA PRO A 268 -4.27 -24.70 9.94
C PRO A 268 -5.46 -23.80 10.32
N ILE A 269 -6.44 -24.38 11.03
CA ILE A 269 -7.51 -23.63 11.71
C ILE A 269 -7.15 -23.57 13.20
N GLU A 270 -6.92 -22.36 13.69
CA GLU A 270 -6.50 -22.06 15.07
C GLU A 270 -7.70 -21.70 15.96
N SER A 271 -7.59 -21.95 17.27
CA SER A 271 -8.70 -21.68 18.20
C SER A 271 -8.79 -20.22 18.62
N SER A 272 -9.92 -19.56 18.31
CA SER A 272 -10.23 -18.20 18.80
C SER A 272 -10.59 -18.15 20.30
N PHE A 273 -10.62 -19.29 21.01
CA PHE A 273 -10.96 -19.38 22.43
C PHE A 273 -10.11 -20.42 23.16
N ALA A 274 -9.64 -20.10 24.36
CA ALA A 274 -9.01 -21.07 25.26
C ALA A 274 -10.10 -21.87 26.02
N GLY A 275 -9.96 -23.19 26.09
CA GLY A 275 -10.96 -24.07 26.70
C GLY A 275 -10.66 -25.55 26.49
N VAL A 276 -11.70 -26.40 26.55
CA VAL A 276 -11.60 -27.84 26.28
C VAL A 276 -12.33 -28.18 24.99
N MET A 277 -11.71 -28.97 24.11
CA MET A 277 -12.34 -29.41 22.87
C MET A 277 -13.54 -30.33 23.15
N GLY A 278 -14.72 -29.94 22.67
CA GLY A 278 -15.90 -30.79 22.65
C GLY A 278 -15.90 -31.77 21.48
N GLY A 279 -17.08 -32.30 21.15
CA GLY A 279 -17.24 -33.22 20.02
C GLY A 279 -17.08 -32.52 18.67
N TRP A 280 -16.21 -33.06 17.81
CA TRP A 280 -16.19 -32.75 16.38
C TRP A 280 -17.49 -33.24 15.70
N LYS A 281 -18.06 -32.41 14.82
CA LYS A 281 -19.22 -32.73 13.96
C LYS A 281 -18.81 -33.31 12.61
N THR A 282 -17.55 -33.15 12.21
CA THR A 282 -16.96 -33.58 10.94
C THR A 282 -15.89 -34.66 11.13
N ARG A 283 -15.46 -35.29 10.03
CA ARG A 283 -14.44 -36.35 9.98
C ARG A 283 -13.30 -35.97 9.04
N VAL A 284 -12.15 -36.62 9.24
CA VAL A 284 -11.02 -36.53 8.30
C VAL A 284 -11.48 -37.03 6.91
N GLY A 285 -11.26 -36.21 5.88
CA GLY A 285 -11.70 -36.46 4.51
C GLY A 285 -12.96 -35.71 4.09
N ASP A 286 -13.74 -35.15 5.02
CA ASP A 286 -14.96 -34.40 4.70
C ASP A 286 -14.64 -33.05 4.02
N THR A 287 -15.51 -32.64 3.09
CA THR A 287 -15.50 -31.30 2.47
C THR A 287 -16.43 -30.38 3.24
N VAL A 288 -15.96 -29.18 3.56
CA VAL A 288 -16.67 -28.16 4.36
C VAL A 288 -16.73 -26.81 3.64
N GLU A 289 -17.84 -26.08 3.84
CA GLU A 289 -18.04 -24.73 3.29
C GLU A 289 -17.60 -23.64 4.28
N ILE A 290 -17.32 -22.43 3.77
CA ILE A 290 -16.96 -21.28 4.61
C ILE A 290 -18.13 -20.92 5.54
N GLY A 291 -17.85 -20.76 6.84
CA GLY A 291 -18.85 -20.56 7.88
C GLY A 291 -19.49 -21.84 8.43
N GLN A 292 -19.18 -23.03 7.89
CA GLN A 292 -19.69 -24.29 8.42
C GLN A 292 -19.09 -24.61 9.81
N GLU A 293 -19.92 -25.11 10.72
CA GLU A 293 -19.52 -25.53 12.05
C GLU A 293 -18.77 -26.87 12.04
N LEU A 294 -17.55 -26.90 12.59
CA LEU A 294 -16.69 -28.08 12.67
C LEU A 294 -16.85 -28.85 13.99
N GLY A 295 -17.15 -28.15 15.07
CA GLY A 295 -17.24 -28.67 16.43
C GLY A 295 -17.46 -27.52 17.43
N ALA A 296 -17.38 -27.79 18.72
CA ALA A 296 -17.53 -26.76 19.76
C ALA A 296 -16.45 -26.86 20.83
N VAL A 297 -16.03 -25.70 21.36
CA VAL A 297 -15.16 -25.58 22.56
C VAL A 297 -16.06 -25.34 23.78
N LEU A 298 -15.72 -25.97 24.91
CA LEU A 298 -16.34 -25.71 26.21
C LEU A 298 -15.48 -24.69 26.97
N THR A 299 -16.09 -23.57 27.38
CA THR A 299 -15.38 -22.43 27.99
C THR A 299 -16.01 -21.99 29.32
N ASP A 300 -15.15 -21.65 30.29
CA ASP A 300 -15.51 -21.27 31.66
C ASP A 300 -15.34 -19.75 31.93
N ALA A 301 -15.32 -18.91 30.87
CA ALA A 301 -15.14 -17.46 30.96
C ALA A 301 -16.26 -16.68 30.24
N PRO A 302 -16.76 -15.56 30.80
CA PRO A 302 -17.96 -14.89 30.29
C PRO A 302 -17.71 -14.01 29.04
N SER A 303 -18.61 -14.11 28.07
CA SER A 303 -18.63 -13.34 26.82
C SER A 303 -19.12 -11.90 27.04
N ARG A 304 -18.69 -10.96 26.18
CA ARG A 304 -19.10 -9.53 26.23
C ARG A 304 -20.61 -9.29 26.12
N GLU A 305 -21.38 -10.23 25.58
CA GLU A 305 -22.81 -10.08 25.32
C GLU A 305 -23.65 -10.07 26.61
N ASP A 306 -23.27 -10.85 27.64
CA ASP A 306 -23.97 -10.84 28.95
C ASP A 306 -23.86 -9.46 29.64
N GLN A 307 -22.78 -8.71 29.41
CA GLN A 307 -22.62 -7.36 29.97
C GLN A 307 -23.60 -6.36 29.36
N MET A 308 -24.01 -6.56 28.10
CA MET A 308 -24.98 -5.69 27.44
C MET A 308 -26.44 -6.07 27.75
N GLN A 309 -26.70 -7.32 28.14
CA GLN A 309 -28.04 -7.78 28.55
C GLN A 309 -28.30 -7.64 30.07
N THR A 310 -27.27 -7.67 30.93
CA THR A 310 -27.42 -7.33 32.36
C THR A 310 -27.72 -5.83 32.56
N ALA A 311 -27.25 -4.95 31.67
CA ALA A 311 -27.65 -3.55 31.64
C ALA A 311 -29.10 -3.31 31.18
N ALA A 312 -29.72 -4.29 30.50
CA ALA A 312 -31.07 -4.15 29.92
C ALA A 312 -32.20 -4.65 30.84
N ASN A 313 -31.91 -5.55 31.79
CA ASN A 313 -32.90 -6.22 32.64
C ASN A 313 -33.03 -5.64 34.07
N ALA A 314 -32.45 -4.47 34.34
CA ALA A 314 -32.46 -3.81 35.65
C ALA A 314 -33.65 -2.82 35.81
N SER A 315 -34.89 -3.31 35.77
CA SER A 315 -36.11 -2.51 36.08
C SER A 315 -37.32 -3.38 36.45
N PRO A 316 -37.86 -3.28 37.67
CA PRO A 316 -39.15 -3.86 38.05
C PRO A 316 -40.29 -2.83 37.99
N ASP A 317 -41.31 -3.13 37.19
CA ASP A 317 -42.72 -2.69 37.18
C ASP A 317 -43.12 -1.27 37.64
N GLY A 318 -43.67 -0.50 36.69
CA GLY A 318 -44.24 0.83 36.93
C GLY A 318 -45.70 0.84 37.41
N LYS A 319 -46.20 2.06 37.66
CA LYS A 319 -47.63 2.38 37.80
C LYS A 319 -47.91 3.81 37.31
N GLU A 320 -49.19 4.11 37.08
CA GLU A 320 -49.61 5.30 36.31
C GLU A 320 -49.53 6.65 37.08
N LYS A 321 -49.51 7.72 36.26
CA LYS A 321 -50.28 8.98 36.38
C LYS A 321 -49.74 10.21 37.18
N THR A 322 -49.64 11.30 36.39
CA THR A 322 -50.08 12.70 36.63
C THR A 322 -49.20 13.76 37.33
N VAL A 323 -48.96 14.83 36.55
CA VAL A 323 -48.70 16.27 36.80
C VAL A 323 -47.51 16.80 37.61
N GLU A 324 -46.91 17.85 37.01
CA GLU A 324 -46.32 19.09 37.56
C GLU A 324 -45.70 19.11 38.97
N ALA A 325 -44.37 19.35 39.00
CA ALA A 325 -43.83 20.59 39.56
C ALA A 325 -42.43 20.91 38.98
N ALA A 326 -42.20 22.19 38.66
CA ALA A 326 -40.88 22.81 38.47
C ALA A 326 -40.77 23.96 39.51
N VAL A 327 -39.67 24.66 39.80
CA VAL A 327 -38.31 24.89 39.24
C VAL A 327 -37.41 25.29 40.47
N PRO A 328 -36.25 25.99 40.36
CA PRO A 328 -35.02 25.79 39.58
C PRO A 328 -33.76 25.73 40.49
N ALA A 329 -32.54 25.63 39.91
CA ALA A 329 -31.48 26.67 40.05
C ALA A 329 -30.09 26.24 39.56
N ALA A 330 -29.42 27.16 38.84
CA ALA A 330 -27.97 27.31 38.61
C ALA A 330 -27.13 26.16 37.97
N GLU A 331 -26.48 26.49 36.86
CA GLU A 331 -25.43 25.68 36.21
C GLU A 331 -24.07 25.79 36.91
N PRO A 332 -23.09 24.96 36.51
CA PRO A 332 -21.99 25.58 35.76
C PRO A 332 -21.52 24.78 34.51
N ASN A 333 -21.92 25.25 33.32
CA ASN A 333 -21.03 25.54 32.18
C ASN A 333 -19.91 24.52 31.86
N ASP A 334 -20.24 23.40 31.21
CA ASP A 334 -19.28 22.65 30.38
C ASP A 334 -19.36 23.11 28.92
N ARG A 335 -18.21 23.28 28.27
CA ARG A 335 -18.08 23.83 26.90
C ARG A 335 -18.22 22.76 25.82
N GLY A 336 -19.29 21.98 25.90
CA GLY A 336 -19.67 21.00 24.89
C GLY A 336 -19.93 21.65 23.53
N ARG A 337 -19.04 21.43 22.55
CA ARG A 337 -19.29 21.81 21.15
C ARG A 337 -20.42 20.96 20.59
N HIS A 338 -21.65 21.49 20.57
CA HIS A 338 -22.77 20.88 19.84
C HIS A 338 -22.48 20.81 18.34
N ALA A 339 -21.92 19.68 17.89
CA ALA A 339 -21.77 19.36 16.48
C ALA A 339 -23.15 19.14 15.86
N ARG A 340 -23.72 20.20 15.26
CA ARG A 340 -24.93 20.11 14.44
C ARG A 340 -24.68 19.09 13.31
N ARG A 341 -25.38 17.95 13.37
CA ARG A 341 -25.37 16.96 12.29
C ARG A 341 -26.24 17.49 11.15
N TYR A 342 -25.60 17.97 10.09
CA TYR A 342 -26.26 18.25 8.82
C TYR A 342 -26.25 16.98 7.96
N SER A 343 -27.37 16.65 7.33
CA SER A 343 -27.44 15.60 6.31
C SER A 343 -26.86 16.16 5.00
N ILE A 344 -25.66 15.73 4.65
CA ILE A 344 -25.01 16.04 3.37
C ILE A 344 -25.33 14.90 2.40
N GLU A 345 -25.83 15.19 1.20
CA GLU A 345 -26.02 14.17 0.17
C GLU A 345 -24.65 13.67 -0.35
N PRO A 346 -24.49 12.36 -0.61
CA PRO A 346 -23.23 11.83 -1.13
C PRO A 346 -22.97 12.34 -2.56
N ALA A 347 -21.73 12.78 -2.82
CA ALA A 347 -21.29 13.32 -4.12
C ALA A 347 -21.48 12.36 -5.31
N LEU A 348 -21.63 11.05 -5.06
CA LEU A 348 -22.14 10.07 -6.01
C LEU A 348 -23.47 9.51 -5.52
N SER A 349 -24.47 9.44 -6.41
CA SER A 349 -25.77 8.87 -6.05
C SER A 349 -25.65 7.37 -5.69
N PRO A 350 -26.47 6.84 -4.76
CA PRO A 350 -26.43 5.42 -4.39
C PRO A 350 -26.66 4.45 -5.57
N THR A 351 -27.30 4.91 -6.64
CA THR A 351 -27.44 4.16 -7.90
C THR A 351 -26.12 4.04 -8.66
N ILE A 352 -25.28 5.07 -8.67
CA ILE A 352 -23.92 4.99 -9.22
C ILE A 352 -23.09 4.01 -8.38
N THR A 353 -23.07 4.16 -7.05
CA THR A 353 -22.30 3.29 -6.14
C THR A 353 -22.67 1.81 -6.30
N ARG A 354 -23.97 1.49 -6.52
CA ARG A 354 -24.43 0.13 -6.81
C ARG A 354 -24.00 -0.41 -8.18
N LYS A 355 -23.75 0.45 -9.17
CA LYS A 355 -23.21 0.03 -10.48
C LYS A 355 -21.69 -0.18 -10.45
N LEU A 356 -20.97 0.53 -9.59
CA LEU A 356 -19.51 0.41 -9.47
C LEU A 356 -19.05 -0.97 -9.01
N SER A 357 -19.82 -1.67 -8.17
CA SER A 357 -19.42 -2.98 -7.61
C SER A 357 -19.36 -4.14 -8.62
N ARG A 358 -19.68 -3.92 -9.90
CA ARG A 358 -19.51 -4.89 -11.00
C ARG A 358 -18.34 -4.55 -11.94
N VAL A 359 -17.76 -3.35 -11.83
CA VAL A 359 -16.67 -2.90 -12.72
C VAL A 359 -15.36 -3.54 -12.28
N ILE A 360 -14.51 -3.96 -13.24
CA ILE A 360 -13.11 -4.33 -12.96
C ILE A 360 -12.22 -3.20 -13.46
N PRO A 361 -11.94 -2.16 -12.64
CA PRO A 361 -11.25 -0.96 -13.12
C PRO A 361 -9.76 -1.21 -13.33
N ALA A 362 -9.26 -0.90 -14.51
CA ALA A 362 -7.83 -0.77 -14.80
C ALA A 362 -7.53 0.67 -15.27
N ASN A 363 -6.38 1.22 -14.87
CA ASN A 363 -5.94 2.58 -15.24
C ASN A 363 -4.64 2.51 -16.05
N LEU A 364 -4.53 3.35 -17.08
CA LEU A 364 -3.34 3.54 -17.90
C LEU A 364 -3.12 5.03 -18.15
N GLN A 365 -1.86 5.46 -18.16
CA GLN A 365 -1.50 6.87 -18.35
C GLN A 365 -0.48 7.02 -19.47
N ILE A 366 -0.58 8.12 -20.23
CA ILE A 366 0.42 8.51 -21.23
C ILE A 366 0.51 10.04 -21.34
N ASP A 367 1.69 10.55 -21.65
CA ASP A 367 1.92 11.98 -21.84
C ASP A 367 1.97 12.32 -23.34
N ALA A 368 1.19 13.32 -23.74
CA ALA A 368 1.08 13.80 -25.11
C ALA A 368 1.59 15.24 -25.25
N ARG A 369 2.42 15.51 -26.26
CA ARG A 369 3.00 16.84 -26.51
C ARG A 369 1.91 17.85 -26.89
N TRP A 370 1.84 18.93 -26.12
CA TRP A 370 0.75 19.91 -26.19
C TRP A 370 0.87 20.92 -27.35
N ASP A 371 2.01 20.95 -28.03
CA ASP A 371 2.37 22.01 -28.97
C ASP A 371 1.41 22.16 -30.16
N ALA A 372 0.88 21.05 -30.71
CA ALA A 372 -0.03 21.11 -31.85
C ALA A 372 -1.41 21.67 -31.46
N ILE A 373 -2.00 21.19 -30.36
CA ILE A 373 -3.25 21.74 -29.79
C ILE A 373 -3.09 23.22 -29.46
N ARG A 374 -1.96 23.62 -28.84
CA ARG A 374 -1.65 25.02 -28.54
C ARG A 374 -1.59 25.88 -29.80
N LYS A 375 -0.81 25.48 -30.81
CA LYS A 375 -0.70 26.19 -32.10
C LYS A 375 -2.06 26.30 -32.81
N ALA A 376 -2.85 25.23 -32.82
CA ALA A 376 -4.20 25.22 -33.37
C ALA A 376 -5.14 26.19 -32.64
N ARG A 377 -5.12 26.20 -31.30
CA ARG A 377 -5.91 27.11 -30.47
C ARG A 377 -5.55 28.57 -30.70
N ASP A 378 -4.28 28.91 -30.85
CA ASP A 378 -3.85 30.30 -31.05
C ASP A 378 -4.10 30.81 -32.48
N ILE A 379 -4.01 29.94 -33.51
CA ILE A 379 -4.48 30.24 -34.87
C ILE A 379 -6.01 30.48 -34.86
N ALA A 380 -6.77 29.62 -34.19
CA ALA A 380 -8.22 29.76 -34.08
C ALA A 380 -8.64 31.05 -33.34
N LYS A 381 -7.97 31.40 -32.24
CA LYS A 381 -8.18 32.68 -31.54
C LYS A 381 -7.97 33.89 -32.46
N LYS A 382 -6.93 33.87 -33.30
CA LYS A 382 -6.65 34.97 -34.25
C LYS A 382 -7.73 35.11 -35.33
N LYS A 383 -8.35 34.00 -35.77
CA LYS A 383 -9.42 34.03 -36.80
C LYS A 383 -10.81 34.32 -36.22
N ASN A 384 -11.15 33.72 -35.08
CA ASN A 384 -12.54 33.68 -34.56
C ASN A 384 -12.72 34.41 -33.21
N GLY A 385 -11.66 34.92 -32.58
CA GLY A 385 -11.74 35.61 -31.29
C GLY A 385 -12.36 34.74 -30.20
N LYS A 386 -13.45 35.23 -29.59
CA LYS A 386 -14.17 34.52 -28.50
C LYS A 386 -14.83 33.21 -28.94
N THR A 387 -15.22 33.05 -30.21
CA THR A 387 -15.88 31.83 -30.73
C THR A 387 -14.90 30.77 -31.23
N ALA A 388 -13.59 30.95 -30.99
CA ALA A 388 -12.59 29.94 -31.30
C ALA A 388 -12.83 28.64 -30.50
N PRO A 389 -12.67 27.44 -31.11
CA PRO A 389 -12.87 26.15 -30.42
C PRO A 389 -11.87 25.98 -29.25
N SER A 390 -12.35 25.49 -28.11
CA SER A 390 -11.53 25.23 -26.91
C SER A 390 -10.60 24.02 -27.11
N PRO A 391 -9.53 23.87 -26.31
CA PRO A 391 -8.74 22.63 -26.31
C PRO A 391 -9.58 21.41 -25.93
N SER A 392 -10.58 21.56 -25.05
CA SER A 392 -11.49 20.49 -24.64
C SER A 392 -12.30 19.92 -25.81
N VAL A 393 -12.84 20.77 -26.70
CA VAL A 393 -13.55 20.29 -27.90
C VAL A 393 -12.60 19.75 -28.98
N MET A 394 -11.34 20.24 -29.03
CA MET A 394 -10.30 19.65 -29.88
C MET A 394 -9.98 18.21 -29.46
N ILE A 395 -9.76 17.95 -28.17
CA ILE A 395 -9.49 16.60 -27.68
C ILE A 395 -10.74 15.71 -27.80
N ALA A 396 -11.93 16.23 -27.47
CA ALA A 396 -13.19 15.48 -27.62
C ALA A 396 -13.42 14.99 -29.07
N TRP A 397 -13.09 15.82 -30.06
CA TRP A 397 -13.10 15.40 -31.46
C TRP A 397 -12.09 14.28 -31.76
N LEU A 398 -10.86 14.38 -31.23
CA LEU A 398 -9.82 13.37 -31.47
C LEU A 398 -10.14 12.03 -30.80
N VAL A 399 -10.76 12.05 -29.61
CA VAL A 399 -11.25 10.85 -28.92
C VAL A 399 -12.32 10.14 -29.77
N VAL A 400 -13.26 10.89 -30.40
CA VAL A 400 -14.24 10.31 -31.33
C VAL A 400 -13.55 9.66 -32.54
N ARG A 401 -12.55 10.32 -33.14
CA ARG A 401 -11.79 9.77 -34.28
C ARG A 401 -10.95 8.54 -33.91
N ALA A 402 -10.52 8.43 -32.66
CA ALA A 402 -9.91 7.20 -32.13
C ALA A 402 -10.97 6.11 -31.88
N MET A 403 -12.14 6.44 -31.32
CA MET A 403 -13.22 5.47 -31.08
C MET A 403 -13.71 4.80 -32.38
N GLU A 404 -13.69 5.49 -33.52
CA GLU A 404 -13.99 4.92 -34.84
C GLU A 404 -13.05 3.76 -35.23
N LYS A 405 -11.77 3.82 -34.82
CA LYS A 405 -10.79 2.74 -35.02
C LYS A 405 -10.84 1.67 -33.92
N HIS A 406 -11.20 2.05 -32.71
CA HIS A 406 -11.08 1.21 -31.51
C HIS A 406 -12.44 0.69 -31.03
N ALA A 407 -12.97 -0.29 -31.77
CA ALA A 407 -14.22 -1.01 -31.51
C ALA A 407 -14.59 -1.27 -30.02
N PRO A 408 -13.67 -1.73 -29.14
CA PRO A 408 -14.00 -1.95 -27.72
C PRO A 408 -14.46 -0.70 -26.96
N PHE A 409 -14.07 0.50 -27.40
CA PHE A 409 -14.49 1.78 -26.83
C PHE A 409 -15.77 2.35 -27.45
N ARG A 410 -16.41 1.63 -28.39
CA ARG A 410 -17.77 1.90 -28.89
C ARG A 410 -18.86 1.10 -28.15
N ARG A 411 -18.47 0.35 -27.11
CA ARG A 411 -19.32 -0.62 -26.41
C ARG A 411 -20.04 -0.02 -25.20
N LEU A 412 -21.17 -0.62 -24.85
CA LEU A 412 -21.95 -0.31 -23.65
C LEU A 412 -22.21 -1.58 -22.85
N ILE A 413 -22.24 -1.45 -21.52
CA ILE A 413 -22.58 -2.53 -20.58
C ILE A 413 -24.02 -2.31 -20.11
N LEU A 414 -24.93 -3.21 -20.50
CA LEU A 414 -26.33 -3.18 -20.07
C LEU A 414 -26.49 -3.63 -18.61
N GLU A 415 -27.67 -3.39 -18.03
CA GLU A 415 -27.96 -3.73 -16.62
C GLU A 415 -28.05 -5.24 -16.34
N ASP A 416 -28.20 -6.04 -17.42
CA ASP A 416 -28.10 -7.51 -17.44
C ASP A 416 -26.69 -8.02 -17.78
N ASP A 417 -25.67 -7.15 -17.66
CA ASP A 417 -24.25 -7.38 -17.98
C ASP A 417 -23.96 -7.83 -19.42
N ARG A 418 -24.93 -7.74 -20.35
CA ARG A 418 -24.65 -7.89 -21.78
C ARG A 418 -23.85 -6.70 -22.30
N ILE A 419 -22.79 -7.02 -23.05
CA ILE A 419 -21.98 -6.04 -23.76
C ILE A 419 -22.54 -5.90 -25.18
N ILE A 420 -22.94 -4.70 -25.56
CA ILE A 420 -23.35 -4.36 -26.94
C ILE A 420 -22.25 -3.49 -27.57
N GLU A 421 -21.96 -3.70 -28.85
CA GLU A 421 -21.14 -2.80 -29.66
C GLU A 421 -22.01 -2.07 -30.68
N ASN A 422 -21.83 -0.76 -30.80
CA ASN A 422 -22.50 0.06 -31.81
C ASN A 422 -21.48 0.61 -32.83
N ASP A 423 -21.89 0.73 -34.09
CA ASP A 423 -21.12 1.51 -35.07
C ASP A 423 -21.32 3.02 -34.89
N ASP A 424 -22.53 3.42 -34.47
CA ASP A 424 -22.88 4.79 -34.09
C ASP A 424 -22.86 4.96 -32.58
N PHE A 425 -22.13 5.98 -32.09
CA PHE A 425 -21.85 6.14 -30.68
C PHE A 425 -21.81 7.58 -30.22
N ASP A 426 -22.14 7.75 -28.93
CA ASP A 426 -22.18 9.04 -28.26
C ASP A 426 -20.85 9.33 -27.53
N LEU A 427 -20.57 10.60 -27.26
CA LEU A 427 -19.45 11.00 -26.40
C LEU A 427 -19.98 11.71 -25.15
N GLY A 428 -19.56 11.24 -23.97
CA GLY A 428 -19.85 11.90 -22.70
C GLY A 428 -18.79 12.94 -22.35
N VAL A 429 -19.20 14.06 -21.77
CA VAL A 429 -18.30 15.09 -21.23
C VAL A 429 -18.77 15.43 -19.82
N ALA A 430 -17.91 15.22 -18.83
CA ALA A 430 -18.18 15.59 -17.45
C ALA A 430 -18.17 17.12 -17.28
N VAL A 431 -19.21 17.64 -16.65
CA VAL A 431 -19.46 19.06 -16.40
C VAL A 431 -19.73 19.24 -14.92
N ALA A 432 -18.93 20.07 -14.26
CA ALA A 432 -19.21 20.54 -12.91
C ALA A 432 -20.36 21.56 -12.94
N LEU A 433 -21.29 21.39 -12.00
CA LEU A 433 -22.40 22.28 -11.71
C LEU A 433 -22.14 23.02 -10.39
N GLU A 434 -23.14 23.76 -9.92
CA GLU A 434 -23.15 24.34 -8.58
C GLU A 434 -23.30 23.24 -7.50
N ASP A 435 -22.98 23.57 -6.24
CA ASP A 435 -23.02 22.67 -5.07
C ASP A 435 -22.17 21.38 -5.18
N ASP A 436 -21.01 21.44 -5.85
CA ASP A 436 -20.06 20.32 -6.07
C ASP A 436 -20.67 19.13 -6.86
N ARG A 437 -21.77 19.38 -7.58
CA ARG A 437 -22.48 18.35 -8.34
C ARG A 437 -21.86 18.13 -9.72
N LEU A 438 -21.82 16.87 -10.15
CA LEU A 438 -21.34 16.47 -11.48
C LEU A 438 -22.51 16.01 -12.37
N ALA A 439 -22.51 16.46 -13.62
CA ALA A 439 -23.40 15.97 -14.67
C ALA A 439 -22.60 15.58 -15.94
N THR A 440 -23.18 14.72 -16.78
CA THR A 440 -22.56 14.33 -18.06
C THR A 440 -23.35 14.96 -19.21
N ALA A 441 -22.71 15.85 -19.96
CA ALA A 441 -23.21 16.32 -21.25
C ALA A 441 -23.00 15.22 -22.29
N VAL A 442 -24.07 14.76 -22.96
CA VAL A 442 -24.01 13.66 -23.94
C VAL A 442 -24.11 14.20 -25.36
N ILE A 443 -23.07 13.97 -26.16
CA ILE A 443 -23.00 14.35 -27.57
C ILE A 443 -23.49 13.16 -28.39
N VAL A 444 -24.80 13.11 -28.63
CA VAL A 444 -25.47 12.03 -29.39
C VAL A 444 -24.94 11.94 -30.82
N ASP A 445 -24.73 10.75 -31.38
CA ASP A 445 -24.20 10.51 -32.74
C ASP A 445 -22.88 11.27 -33.00
N ALA A 446 -21.86 11.06 -32.16
CA ALA A 446 -20.64 11.87 -32.18
C ALA A 446 -19.80 11.65 -33.45
N ASN A 447 -19.71 10.40 -33.92
CA ASN A 447 -19.02 9.96 -35.14
C ASN A 447 -19.54 10.67 -36.42
N LYS A 448 -20.87 10.74 -36.60
CA LYS A 448 -21.55 11.30 -37.79
C LYS A 448 -21.32 12.80 -38.03
N LYS A 449 -20.72 13.53 -37.08
CA LYS A 449 -20.62 15.00 -37.16
C LYS A 449 -19.38 15.41 -37.92
N ASN A 450 -19.52 16.37 -38.83
CA ASN A 450 -18.37 17.13 -39.33
C ASN A 450 -17.87 18.12 -38.26
N TRP A 451 -16.63 18.59 -38.38
CA TRP A 451 -15.99 19.44 -37.37
C TRP A 451 -16.78 20.72 -36.99
N PRO A 452 -17.31 21.54 -37.94
CA PRO A 452 -18.15 22.69 -37.58
C PRO A 452 -19.42 22.33 -36.81
N ALA A 453 -20.12 21.26 -37.22
CA ALA A 453 -21.31 20.79 -36.51
C ALA A 453 -20.98 20.25 -35.12
N PHE A 454 -19.89 19.48 -34.99
CA PHE A 454 -19.40 18.97 -33.71
C PHE A 454 -19.07 20.09 -32.73
N VAL A 455 -18.33 21.13 -33.15
CA VAL A 455 -18.01 22.28 -32.28
C VAL A 455 -19.26 23.02 -31.84
N LYS A 456 -20.23 23.23 -32.74
CA LYS A 456 -21.50 23.89 -32.40
C LYS A 456 -22.30 23.09 -31.36
N ILE A 457 -22.43 21.77 -31.57
CA ILE A 457 -23.21 20.90 -30.70
C ILE A 457 -22.50 20.69 -29.35
N TYR A 458 -21.19 20.45 -29.33
CA TYR A 458 -20.39 20.33 -28.10
C TYR A 458 -20.62 21.52 -27.16
N ASN A 459 -20.47 22.74 -27.66
CA ASN A 459 -20.64 23.94 -26.83
C ASN A 459 -22.09 24.06 -26.34
N ALA A 460 -23.07 23.85 -27.24
CA ALA A 460 -24.50 23.95 -26.89
C ALA A 460 -24.93 22.93 -25.83
N THR A 461 -24.48 21.67 -25.92
CA THR A 461 -24.78 20.66 -24.90
C THR A 461 -24.08 20.95 -23.58
N VAL A 462 -22.80 21.32 -23.59
CA VAL A 462 -22.06 21.65 -22.36
C VAL A 462 -22.67 22.84 -21.62
N ASP A 463 -23.05 23.91 -22.34
CA ASP A 463 -23.68 25.08 -21.73
C ASP A 463 -25.13 24.80 -21.29
N ALA A 464 -25.87 23.95 -22.00
CA ALA A 464 -27.19 23.47 -21.54
C ALA A 464 -27.09 22.60 -20.27
N THR A 465 -26.08 21.74 -20.16
CA THR A 465 -25.84 20.92 -18.96
C THR A 465 -25.43 21.78 -17.77
N ARG A 466 -24.61 22.82 -17.96
CA ARG A 466 -24.37 23.85 -16.93
C ARG A 466 -25.65 24.54 -16.47
N GLY A 467 -26.60 24.79 -17.37
CA GLY A 467 -27.95 25.27 -17.06
C GLY A 467 -28.87 24.24 -16.38
N GLY A 468 -28.34 23.13 -15.87
CA GLY A 468 -29.09 22.11 -15.13
C GLY A 468 -29.66 20.97 -15.98
N ARG A 469 -29.42 20.92 -17.30
CA ARG A 469 -29.86 19.80 -18.15
C ARG A 469 -29.01 18.55 -17.92
N VAL A 470 -29.58 17.57 -17.21
CA VAL A 470 -29.00 16.23 -17.06
C VAL A 470 -29.61 15.29 -18.09
N ASP A 471 -28.85 14.95 -19.13
CA ASP A 471 -29.19 13.88 -20.07
C ASP A 471 -28.82 12.50 -19.48
N ALA A 472 -29.47 11.44 -19.95
CA ALA A 472 -29.21 10.09 -19.47
C ALA A 472 -27.80 9.61 -19.87
N MET A 473 -27.03 9.11 -18.90
CA MET A 473 -25.65 8.67 -19.11
C MET A 473 -25.60 7.37 -19.92
N ASN A 474 -25.42 7.49 -21.24
CA ASN A 474 -25.40 6.36 -22.19
C ASN A 474 -24.20 6.37 -23.17
N ALA A 475 -23.13 7.13 -22.86
CA ALA A 475 -21.95 7.21 -23.72
C ALA A 475 -20.92 6.10 -23.40
N PRO A 476 -20.36 5.39 -24.39
CA PRO A 476 -19.28 4.41 -24.19
C PRO A 476 -18.05 4.96 -23.46
N VAL A 477 -17.66 6.20 -23.78
CA VAL A 477 -16.52 6.91 -23.19
C VAL A 477 -16.99 8.27 -22.66
N VAL A 478 -16.58 8.58 -21.43
CA VAL A 478 -16.71 9.92 -20.83
C VAL A 478 -15.35 10.60 -20.78
N ILE A 479 -15.30 11.88 -21.15
CA ILE A 479 -14.14 12.74 -20.97
C ILE A 479 -14.35 13.61 -19.73
N THR A 480 -13.35 13.67 -18.85
CA THR A 480 -13.28 14.64 -17.75
C THR A 480 -11.98 15.43 -17.82
N SER A 481 -12.00 16.70 -17.45
CA SER A 481 -10.77 17.52 -17.42
C SER A 481 -10.80 18.51 -16.26
N LEU A 482 -9.90 18.30 -15.30
CA LEU A 482 -9.66 19.22 -14.19
C LEU A 482 -8.41 20.09 -14.45
N GLY A 483 -7.96 20.19 -15.70
CA GLY A 483 -6.80 21.02 -16.07
C GLY A 483 -6.97 22.51 -15.78
N ALA A 484 -8.22 23.00 -15.65
CA ALA A 484 -8.53 24.35 -15.18
C ALA A 484 -8.22 24.57 -13.68
N PHE A 485 -8.22 23.50 -12.89
CA PHE A 485 -7.87 23.50 -11.46
C PHE A 485 -6.39 23.17 -11.21
N GLY A 486 -5.56 23.08 -12.26
CA GLY A 486 -4.13 22.77 -12.14
C GLY A 486 -3.80 21.30 -11.85
N VAL A 487 -4.79 20.40 -11.89
CA VAL A 487 -4.60 18.96 -11.64
C VAL A 487 -3.87 18.32 -12.83
N ARG A 488 -2.65 17.82 -12.61
CA ARG A 488 -1.80 17.23 -13.67
C ARG A 488 -2.24 15.81 -14.06
N THR A 489 -2.53 14.97 -13.08
CA THR A 489 -2.88 13.55 -13.25
C THR A 489 -4.05 13.20 -12.32
N GLY A 490 -4.79 12.14 -12.66
CA GLY A 490 -5.89 11.66 -11.82
C GLY A 490 -6.51 10.41 -12.41
N ALA A 491 -6.85 9.43 -11.57
CA ALA A 491 -7.54 8.22 -11.99
C ALA A 491 -9.06 8.45 -11.88
N PRO A 492 -9.80 8.61 -13.00
CA PRO A 492 -11.25 8.77 -12.95
C PRO A 492 -11.93 7.42 -12.65
N ILE A 493 -13.16 7.48 -12.14
CA ILE A 493 -14.00 6.29 -11.92
C ILE A 493 -14.84 6.04 -13.18
N VAL A 494 -14.88 4.80 -13.66
CA VAL A 494 -15.78 4.36 -14.75
C VAL A 494 -17.14 4.00 -14.17
N VAL A 495 -18.21 4.58 -14.72
CA VAL A 495 -19.60 4.36 -14.28
C VAL A 495 -20.39 3.66 -15.39
N PRO A 496 -20.90 2.43 -15.19
CA PRO A 496 -21.75 1.76 -16.17
C PRO A 496 -23.02 2.57 -16.52
N PRO A 497 -23.41 2.67 -17.80
CA PRO A 497 -23.06 1.75 -18.90
C PRO A 497 -21.75 2.06 -19.64
N SER A 498 -21.04 3.14 -19.30
CA SER A 498 -19.77 3.50 -19.92
C SER A 498 -18.68 2.44 -19.67
N VAL A 499 -17.85 2.21 -20.68
CA VAL A 499 -16.72 1.26 -20.68
C VAL A 499 -15.40 1.93 -20.29
N GLY A 500 -15.27 3.23 -20.55
CA GLY A 500 -14.06 4.00 -20.22
C GLY A 500 -14.34 5.43 -19.76
N THR A 501 -13.39 6.00 -19.03
CA THR A 501 -13.39 7.41 -18.66
C THR A 501 -11.97 7.97 -18.78
N LEU A 502 -11.82 8.98 -19.64
CA LEU A 502 -10.55 9.61 -19.96
C LEU A 502 -10.42 10.92 -19.16
N PHE A 503 -9.47 10.97 -18.24
CA PHE A 503 -9.06 12.21 -17.58
C PHE A 503 -7.99 12.93 -18.40
N ILE A 504 -8.15 14.24 -18.55
CA ILE A 504 -7.22 15.15 -19.23
C ILE A 504 -6.70 16.18 -18.22
N GLY A 505 -5.40 16.13 -17.93
CA GLY A 505 -4.75 17.00 -16.97
C GLY A 505 -4.48 18.44 -17.42
N SER A 506 -3.85 19.22 -16.55
CA SER A 506 -3.29 20.52 -16.86
C SER A 506 -2.01 20.40 -17.68
N ALA A 507 -1.88 21.17 -18.76
CA ALA A 507 -0.68 21.15 -19.60
C ALA A 507 0.54 21.75 -18.87
N HIS A 508 1.57 20.95 -18.64
CA HIS A 508 2.74 21.28 -17.81
C HIS A 508 4.06 21.00 -18.55
N ARG A 509 5.20 21.31 -17.94
CA ARG A 509 6.54 21.03 -18.52
C ARG A 509 7.09 19.73 -17.95
N GLU A 510 7.64 18.90 -18.82
CA GLU A 510 8.27 17.63 -18.47
C GLU A 510 9.49 17.37 -19.36
N MET A 511 10.41 16.53 -18.88
CA MET A 511 11.62 16.13 -19.59
C MET A 511 11.33 14.85 -20.39
N ILE A 512 11.12 14.98 -21.71
CA ILE A 512 10.93 13.83 -22.59
C ILE A 512 12.31 13.38 -23.10
N THR A 513 12.60 12.10 -22.93
CA THR A 513 13.67 11.41 -23.65
C THR A 513 13.13 10.90 -24.98
N ASP A 514 13.23 11.71 -26.04
CA ASP A 514 13.18 11.14 -27.39
C ASP A 514 14.39 10.20 -27.52
N GLY A 515 14.17 8.98 -28.04
CA GLY A 515 15.07 7.82 -27.90
C GLY A 515 16.43 7.94 -28.59
N LYS A 516 16.81 9.15 -29.06
CA LYS A 516 18.03 9.47 -29.79
C LYS A 516 18.74 10.71 -29.20
N LYS A 517 19.27 10.52 -27.99
CA LYS A 517 20.43 11.25 -27.41
C LYS A 517 20.25 12.69 -26.92
N LYS A 518 19.03 13.24 -26.77
CA LYS A 518 18.83 14.46 -25.95
C LYS A 518 17.53 14.43 -25.16
N ASN A 519 17.63 14.66 -23.86
CA ASN A 519 16.49 14.98 -23.00
C ASN A 519 16.03 16.40 -23.34
N GLU A 520 14.79 16.59 -23.80
CA GLU A 520 14.24 17.92 -24.04
C GLU A 520 13.05 18.23 -23.12
N THR A 521 12.96 19.48 -22.66
CA THR A 521 11.84 19.91 -21.83
C THR A 521 10.68 20.42 -22.69
N ALA A 522 9.75 19.51 -23.01
CA ALA A 522 8.55 19.81 -23.78
C ALA A 522 7.41 20.35 -22.90
N GLN A 523 6.35 20.86 -23.52
CA GLN A 523 5.05 21.03 -22.84
C GLN A 523 4.18 19.82 -23.17
N VAL A 524 3.68 19.13 -22.14
CA VAL A 524 2.87 17.91 -22.24
C VAL A 524 1.52 18.07 -21.55
N VAL A 525 0.60 17.17 -21.85
CA VAL A 525 -0.58 16.87 -21.03
C VAL A 525 -0.63 15.38 -20.75
N THR A 526 -0.82 15.00 -19.49
CA THR A 526 -1.08 13.60 -19.14
C THR A 526 -2.53 13.26 -19.44
N LEU A 527 -2.70 12.14 -20.13
CA LEU A 527 -3.97 11.47 -20.35
C LEU A 527 -4.03 10.27 -19.42
N SER A 528 -5.08 10.16 -18.62
CA SER A 528 -5.26 9.04 -17.69
C SER A 528 -6.60 8.35 -17.99
N LEU A 529 -6.55 7.19 -18.65
CA LEU A 529 -7.73 6.40 -18.98
C LEU A 529 -7.96 5.34 -17.91
N THR A 530 -9.13 5.36 -17.28
CA THR A 530 -9.66 4.17 -16.59
C THR A 530 -10.65 3.45 -17.51
N PHE A 531 -10.64 2.12 -17.51
CA PHE A 531 -11.53 1.28 -18.31
C PHE A 531 -11.98 0.03 -17.54
N ASP A 532 -13.12 -0.55 -17.93
CA ASP A 532 -13.60 -1.83 -17.40
C ASP A 532 -12.89 -3.00 -18.13
N HIS A 533 -12.07 -3.75 -17.39
CA HIS A 533 -11.28 -4.86 -17.91
C HIS A 533 -12.14 -6.07 -18.32
N ARG A 534 -13.46 -6.05 -18.05
CA ARG A 534 -14.42 -7.01 -18.64
C ARG A 534 -14.64 -6.80 -20.13
N VAL A 535 -14.36 -5.60 -20.66
CA VAL A 535 -14.66 -5.21 -22.06
C VAL A 535 -13.40 -4.91 -22.87
N VAL A 536 -12.34 -4.39 -22.22
CA VAL A 536 -11.08 -4.01 -22.87
C VAL A 536 -9.89 -4.59 -22.11
N ASN A 537 -8.99 -5.27 -22.81
CA ASN A 537 -7.71 -5.73 -22.24
C ASN A 537 -6.65 -4.61 -22.31
N GLY A 538 -5.67 -4.64 -21.40
CA GLY A 538 -4.62 -3.61 -21.30
C GLY A 538 -3.95 -3.18 -22.61
N ALA A 539 -3.63 -4.12 -23.52
CA ALA A 539 -3.05 -3.80 -24.83
C ALA A 539 -4.02 -3.03 -25.75
N GLY A 540 -5.32 -3.32 -25.70
CA GLY A 540 -6.34 -2.59 -26.46
C GLY A 540 -6.54 -1.17 -25.93
N ALA A 541 -6.49 -0.99 -24.60
CA ALA A 541 -6.52 0.32 -23.97
C ALA A 541 -5.26 1.14 -24.26
N ALA A 542 -4.08 0.52 -24.20
CA ALA A 542 -2.80 1.15 -24.54
C ALA A 542 -2.81 1.67 -25.99
N ASN A 543 -3.24 0.85 -26.95
CA ASN A 543 -3.31 1.26 -28.36
C ASN A 543 -4.29 2.43 -28.60
N PHE A 544 -5.47 2.41 -27.96
CA PHE A 544 -6.44 3.52 -28.05
C PHE A 544 -5.90 4.83 -27.47
N VAL A 545 -5.23 4.76 -26.32
CA VAL A 545 -4.59 5.93 -25.68
C VAL A 545 -3.38 6.43 -26.49
N HIS A 546 -2.66 5.53 -27.17
CA HIS A 546 -1.57 5.87 -28.08
C HIS A 546 -2.07 6.58 -29.36
N GLU A 547 -3.14 6.09 -29.98
CA GLU A 547 -3.81 6.76 -31.11
C GLU A 547 -4.27 8.17 -30.71
N ILE A 548 -4.88 8.34 -29.53
CA ILE A 548 -5.25 9.67 -29.02
C ILE A 548 -4.02 10.58 -28.85
N LYS A 549 -2.89 10.05 -28.36
CA LYS A 549 -1.62 10.78 -28.27
C LYS A 549 -1.13 11.21 -29.66
N GLU A 550 -1.03 10.32 -30.64
CA GLU A 550 -0.60 10.66 -32.00
C GLU A 550 -1.51 11.71 -32.65
N LEU A 551 -2.83 11.57 -32.48
CA LEU A 551 -3.82 12.54 -32.95
C LEU A 551 -3.67 13.92 -32.29
N ILE A 552 -3.34 13.98 -31.00
CA ILE A 552 -3.06 15.23 -30.27
C ILE A 552 -1.77 15.88 -30.75
N GLU A 553 -0.70 15.10 -30.94
CA GLU A 553 0.63 15.60 -31.30
C GLU A 553 0.71 16.05 -32.76
N THR A 554 -0.12 15.49 -33.64
CA THR A 554 -0.22 15.86 -35.06
C THR A 554 -1.35 16.86 -35.36
N PHE A 555 -2.18 17.23 -34.37
CA PHE A 555 -3.47 17.90 -34.60
C PHE A 555 -3.43 19.15 -35.49
N ARG A 556 -4.36 19.20 -36.44
CA ARG A 556 -4.70 20.39 -37.23
C ARG A 556 -6.22 20.49 -37.32
N ILE A 557 -6.74 21.72 -37.23
CA ILE A 557 -8.17 21.99 -37.38
C ILE A 557 -8.60 21.60 -38.81
N PRO A 558 -9.60 20.71 -38.99
CA PRO A 558 -10.11 20.35 -40.32
C PRO A 558 -10.62 21.56 -41.08
N SER A 559 -10.25 21.68 -42.36
CA SER A 559 -10.76 22.75 -43.24
C SER A 559 -12.08 22.33 -43.88
N GLU A 560 -12.94 23.31 -44.16
CA GLU A 560 -14.28 23.07 -44.72
C GLU A 560 -14.25 22.36 -46.08
N LYS A 561 -13.14 22.50 -46.84
CA LYS A 561 -12.93 21.79 -48.11
C LYS A 561 -12.52 20.31 -47.96
N ALA A 562 -12.06 19.88 -46.78
CA ALA A 562 -11.73 18.47 -46.52
C ALA A 562 -12.97 17.63 -46.17
N ALA A 563 -14.00 18.25 -45.59
CA ALA A 563 -15.23 17.59 -45.12
C ALA A 563 -16.20 17.15 -46.24
N ALA A 564 -15.78 17.20 -47.51
CA ALA A 564 -16.57 16.83 -48.68
C ALA A 564 -15.98 15.61 -49.43
N LYS A 565 -15.01 14.90 -48.82
CA LYS A 565 -14.32 13.77 -49.46
C LYS A 565 -13.76 12.72 -48.48
N ALA A 566 -14.39 12.58 -47.32
CA ALA A 566 -14.20 11.53 -46.33
C ALA A 566 -15.59 11.00 -45.97
#